data_AF-A0A837IT35-F1
#
_entry.id   AF-A0A837IT35-F1
#
_cell.length_a   1.000
_cell.length_b   1.000
_cell.length_c   1.000
_cell.angle_alpha   90.00
_cell.angle_beta   90.00
_cell.angle_gamma   90.00
#
_symmetry.space_group_name_H-M   'P 1'
#
loop_
_entity.id
_entity.type
_entity.pdbx_description
1 polymer ?
#
loop_
_entity_poly.entity_id
_entity_poly.type
_entity_poly.pdbx_seq_one_letter_code
_entity_poly.pdbx_strand_id
1 'polypeptide(L)'
;MEEFNMRINTNVAAMNTYSRLTAANTAKSNSLAKLSSGLRINKAGDDAAGLAISEKMKSQIGGLAQAKRNAQDGISLVQTAEGALNETHSILGRMRDLVVQGANDTLTATDRGSINKELKALHQELT
;
A
#
# COMPACT_ATOMS: atom_id res chain seq x y z
N MET A 1 59.51 -44.38 6.77
CA MET A 1 58.60 -44.77 5.67
C MET A 1 57.32 -45.21 6.35
N GLU A 2 56.29 -44.38 6.28
CA GLU A 2 55.00 -44.63 6.91
C GLU A 2 54.29 -45.74 6.10
N GLU A 3 54.14 -46.92 6.69
CA GLU A 3 53.47 -48.05 6.05
C GLU A 3 52.01 -47.69 5.76
N PHE A 4 51.70 -47.57 4.47
CA PHE A 4 50.33 -47.37 3.98
C PHE A 4 49.57 -48.70 4.12
N ASN A 5 48.91 -48.90 5.26
CA ASN A 5 48.13 -50.09 5.56
C ASN A 5 46.82 -50.12 4.71
N MET A 6 46.90 -50.64 3.48
CA MET A 6 45.72 -50.90 2.66
C MET A 6 44.95 -52.13 3.16
N ARG A 7 43.86 -51.89 3.89
CA ARG A 7 42.90 -52.93 4.25
C ARG A 7 41.95 -53.20 3.07
N ILE A 8 42.06 -54.39 2.46
CA ILE A 8 41.26 -54.82 1.28
C ILE A 8 39.74 -54.74 1.53
N ASN A 9 39.30 -54.85 2.79
CA ASN A 9 37.88 -54.86 3.16
C ASN A 9 37.25 -53.46 3.29
N THR A 10 38.04 -52.37 3.26
CA THR A 10 37.51 -51.00 3.42
C THR A 10 38.27 -50.03 2.53
N ASN A 11 37.63 -49.62 1.43
CA ASN A 11 38.23 -48.68 0.48
C ASN A 11 38.03 -47.23 0.95
N VAL A 12 38.97 -46.75 1.76
CA VAL A 12 38.95 -45.40 2.34
C VAL A 12 39.03 -44.31 1.25
N ALA A 13 39.74 -44.57 0.14
CA ALA A 13 39.82 -43.63 -0.98
C ALA A 13 38.46 -43.44 -1.66
N ALA A 14 37.73 -44.53 -1.93
CA ALA A 14 36.38 -44.48 -2.48
C ALA A 14 35.37 -43.82 -1.52
N MET A 15 35.51 -44.05 -0.20
CA MET A 15 34.67 -43.38 0.80
C MET A 15 34.93 -41.88 0.87
N ASN A 16 36.19 -41.44 0.75
CA ASN A 16 36.53 -40.02 0.70
C ASN A 16 35.98 -39.35 -0.56
N THR A 17 36.13 -39.99 -1.74
CA THR A 17 35.58 -39.45 -2.99
C THR A 17 34.05 -39.40 -2.96
N TYR A 18 33.38 -40.40 -2.38
CA TYR A 18 31.93 -40.39 -2.19
C TYR A 18 31.46 -39.26 -1.25
N SER A 19 32.18 -39.01 -0.15
CA SER A 19 31.91 -37.88 0.74
C SER A 19 32.07 -36.53 0.03
N ARG A 20 33.11 -36.38 -0.80
CA ARG A 20 33.33 -35.16 -1.61
C ARG A 20 32.25 -34.98 -2.68
N LEU A 21 31.84 -36.07 -3.34
CA LEU A 21 30.77 -36.06 -4.34
C LEU A 21 29.42 -35.65 -3.71
N THR A 22 29.12 -36.16 -2.52
CA THR A 22 27.90 -35.79 -1.77
C THR A 22 27.90 -34.30 -1.42
N ALA A 23 29.03 -33.76 -0.97
CA ALA A 23 29.17 -32.33 -0.71
C ALA A 23 28.99 -31.49 -2.00
N ALA A 24 29.59 -31.91 -3.12
CA ALA A 24 29.45 -31.24 -4.41
C ALA A 24 28.01 -31.25 -4.94
N ASN A 25 27.30 -32.38 -4.83
CA ASN A 25 25.90 -32.49 -5.21
C ASN A 25 25.00 -31.59 -4.35
N THR A 26 25.26 -31.50 -3.05
CA THR A 26 24.52 -30.61 -2.14
C THR A 26 24.72 -29.14 -2.52
N ALA A 27 25.96 -28.73 -2.81
CA ALA A 27 26.27 -27.37 -3.28
C ALA A 27 25.58 -27.06 -4.61
N LYS A 28 25.59 -27.99 -5.57
CA LYS A 28 24.90 -27.86 -6.87
C LYS A 28 23.39 -27.66 -6.68
N SER A 29 22.76 -28.47 -5.84
CA SER A 29 21.33 -28.36 -5.54
C SER A 29 20.97 -27.03 -4.90
N ASN A 30 21.80 -26.51 -3.99
CA ASN A 30 21.60 -25.19 -3.39
C ASN A 30 21.71 -24.06 -4.42
N SER A 31 22.70 -24.12 -5.33
CA SER A 31 22.84 -23.15 -6.42
C SER A 31 21.64 -23.17 -7.37
N LEU A 32 21.15 -24.36 -7.72
CA LEU A 32 19.94 -24.52 -8.53
C LEU A 32 18.70 -23.92 -7.83
N ALA A 33 18.56 -24.12 -6.52
CA ALA A 33 17.46 -23.53 -5.77
C ALA A 33 17.50 -21.99 -5.76
N LYS A 34 18.70 -21.40 -5.61
CA LYS A 34 18.89 -19.93 -5.68
C LYS A 34 18.61 -19.37 -7.07
N LEU A 35 19.03 -20.10 -8.10
CA LEU A 35 18.71 -19.73 -9.48
C LEU A 35 17.21 -19.79 -9.75
N SER A 36 16.53 -20.85 -9.28
CA SER A 36 15.10 -21.05 -9.51
C SER A 36 14.23 -20.05 -8.75
N SER A 37 14.65 -19.57 -7.57
CA SER A 37 13.90 -18.56 -6.82
C SER A 37 14.25 -17.13 -7.23
N GLY A 38 15.40 -16.92 -7.85
CA GLY A 38 15.97 -15.59 -8.10
C GLY A 38 16.41 -14.85 -6.83
N LEU A 39 16.32 -15.48 -5.65
CA LEU A 39 16.67 -14.89 -4.37
C LEU A 39 18.04 -15.39 -3.90
N ARG A 40 18.89 -14.45 -3.48
CA ARG A 40 20.22 -14.77 -2.93
C ARG A 40 20.15 -15.57 -1.62
N ILE A 41 19.13 -15.29 -0.79
CA ILE A 41 18.89 -15.92 0.51
C ILE A 41 17.56 -16.68 0.42
N ASN A 42 17.64 -18.02 0.35
CA ASN A 42 16.48 -18.90 0.22
C ASN A 42 16.09 -19.62 1.51
N LYS A 43 17.06 -19.79 2.43
CA LYS A 43 16.87 -20.51 3.69
C LYS A 43 17.35 -19.64 4.84
N ALA A 44 16.66 -19.71 5.97
CA ALA A 44 17.09 -19.04 7.21
C ALA A 44 18.48 -19.53 7.68
N GLY A 45 18.86 -20.77 7.33
CA GLY A 45 20.19 -21.31 7.63
C GLY A 45 21.34 -20.76 6.77
N ASP A 46 21.07 -20.14 5.62
CA ASP A 46 22.11 -19.55 4.76
C ASP A 46 22.54 -18.17 5.28
N ASP A 47 21.58 -17.34 5.71
CA ASP A 47 21.80 -16.01 6.29
C ASP A 47 20.54 -15.57 7.08
N ALA A 48 20.50 -15.90 8.37
CA ALA A 48 19.36 -15.60 9.23
C ALA A 48 19.14 -14.08 9.40
N ALA A 49 20.23 -13.31 9.48
CA ALA A 49 20.17 -11.86 9.66
C ALA A 49 19.70 -11.17 8.37
N GLY A 50 20.24 -11.55 7.21
CA GLY A 50 19.83 -11.04 5.92
C GLY A 50 18.38 -11.40 5.57
N LEU A 51 17.92 -12.60 5.93
CA LEU A 51 16.52 -12.98 5.76
C LEU A 51 15.60 -12.15 6.68
N ALA A 52 15.96 -11.97 7.95
CA ALA A 52 15.17 -11.18 8.90
C ALA A 52 15.05 -9.70 8.47
N ILE A 53 16.13 -9.11 7.97
CA ILE A 53 16.10 -7.74 7.40
C ILE A 53 15.21 -7.70 6.15
N SER A 54 15.34 -8.68 5.27
CA SER A 54 14.53 -8.74 4.03
C SER A 54 13.04 -8.86 4.32
N GLU A 55 12.65 -9.69 5.29
CA GLU A 55 11.25 -9.83 5.72
C GLU A 55 10.75 -8.56 6.44
N LYS A 56 11.59 -7.91 7.26
CA LYS A 56 11.28 -6.60 7.84
C LYS A 56 11.01 -5.56 6.75
N MET A 57 11.85 -5.51 5.71
CA MET A 57 11.65 -4.59 4.58
C MET A 57 10.39 -4.91 3.79
N LYS A 58 10.08 -6.20 3.53
CA LYS A 58 8.80 -6.60 2.90
C LYS A 58 7.60 -6.15 3.73
N SER A 59 7.64 -6.33 5.04
CA SER A 59 6.59 -5.87 5.97
C SER A 59 6.44 -4.34 5.91
N GLN A 60 7.55 -3.60 5.93
CA GLN A 60 7.54 -2.13 5.77
C GLN A 60 6.95 -1.71 4.42
N ILE A 61 7.31 -2.37 3.33
CA ILE A 61 6.74 -2.10 2.00
C ILE A 61 5.22 -2.34 2.01
N GLY A 62 4.75 -3.44 2.62
CA GLY A 62 3.32 -3.70 2.79
C GLY A 62 2.61 -2.61 3.60
N GLY A 63 3.23 -2.19 4.71
CA GLY A 63 2.72 -1.10 5.55
C GLY A 63 2.66 0.24 4.82
N LEU A 64 3.71 0.60 4.07
CA LEU A 64 3.76 1.82 3.25
C LEU A 64 2.74 1.78 2.11
N ALA A 65 2.52 0.62 1.49
CA ALA A 65 1.50 0.46 0.45
C ALA A 65 0.09 0.69 1.02
N GLN A 66 -0.19 0.20 2.23
CA GLN A 66 -1.46 0.50 2.91
C GLN A 66 -1.56 1.98 3.31
N ALA A 67 -0.49 2.57 3.87
CA ALA A 67 -0.46 3.98 4.23
C ALA A 67 -0.72 4.88 3.02
N LYS A 68 -0.16 4.53 1.85
CA LYS A 68 -0.42 5.22 0.59
C LYS A 68 -1.90 5.16 0.20
N ARG A 69 -2.53 3.97 0.29
CA ARG A 69 -3.98 3.82 0.02
C ARG A 69 -4.81 4.67 0.98
N ASN A 70 -4.53 4.60 2.28
CA ASN A 70 -5.23 5.39 3.29
C ASN A 70 -5.10 6.91 3.02
N ALA A 71 -3.92 7.37 2.59
CA ALA A 71 -3.71 8.77 2.21
C ALA A 71 -4.53 9.15 0.97
N GLN A 72 -4.61 8.27 -0.04
CA GLN A 72 -5.44 8.49 -1.23
C GLN A 72 -6.93 8.56 -0.87
N ASP A 73 -7.41 7.65 -0.02
CA ASP A 73 -8.80 7.66 0.46
C ASP A 73 -9.10 8.96 1.23
N GLY A 74 -8.17 9.42 2.06
CA GLY A 74 -8.26 10.71 2.75
C GLY A 74 -8.34 11.89 1.78
N ILE A 75 -7.53 11.89 0.72
CA ILE A 75 -7.59 12.92 -0.33
C ILE A 75 -8.95 12.89 -1.04
N SER A 76 -9.45 11.71 -1.41
CA SER A 76 -10.75 11.57 -2.08
C SER A 76 -11.91 12.03 -1.19
N LEU A 77 -11.84 11.77 0.11
CA LEU A 77 -12.82 12.28 1.07
C LEU A 77 -12.79 13.81 1.15
N VAL A 78 -11.59 14.40 1.26
CA VAL A 78 -11.43 15.85 1.30
C VAL A 78 -11.90 16.50 0.02
N GLN A 79 -11.61 15.93 -1.15
CA GLN A 79 -12.11 16.44 -2.45
C GLN A 79 -13.63 16.40 -2.53
N THR A 80 -14.25 15.33 -2.03
CA THR A 80 -15.71 15.22 -1.97
C THR A 80 -16.30 16.28 -1.04
N ALA A 81 -15.69 16.49 0.12
CA ALA A 81 -16.07 17.55 1.04
C ALA A 81 -15.90 18.95 0.44
N GLU A 82 -14.80 19.21 -0.28
CA GLU A 82 -14.54 20.46 -0.98
C GLU A 82 -15.58 20.71 -2.08
N GLY A 83 -15.95 19.68 -2.85
CA GLY A 83 -17.05 19.75 -3.81
C GLY A 83 -18.38 20.12 -3.17
N ALA A 84 -18.73 19.50 -2.04
CA ALA A 84 -19.94 19.82 -1.29
C ALA A 84 -19.92 21.25 -0.70
N LEU A 85 -18.75 21.72 -0.23
CA LEU A 85 -18.57 23.08 0.26
C LEU A 85 -18.67 24.12 -0.86
N ASN A 86 -18.21 23.80 -2.07
CA ASN A 86 -18.38 24.68 -3.23
C ASN A 86 -19.87 24.85 -3.61
N GLU A 87 -20.66 23.78 -3.48
CA GLU A 87 -22.12 23.88 -3.67
C GLU A 87 -22.75 24.73 -2.57
N THR A 88 -22.39 24.50 -1.31
CA THR A 88 -22.83 25.32 -0.16
C THR A 88 -22.51 26.79 -0.37
N HIS A 89 -21.30 27.11 -0.84
CA HIS A 89 -20.90 28.48 -1.14
C HIS A 89 -21.74 29.11 -2.27
N SER A 90 -22.06 28.33 -3.31
CA SER A 90 -22.92 28.77 -4.43
C SER A 90 -24.34 29.06 -3.97
N ILE A 91 -24.90 28.19 -3.12
CA ILE A 91 -26.22 28.37 -2.49
C ILE A 91 -26.23 29.65 -1.65
N LEU A 92 -25.24 29.85 -0.78
CA LEU A 92 -25.14 31.07 0.05
C LEU A 92 -25.01 32.34 -0.79
N GLY A 93 -24.28 32.29 -1.91
CA GLY A 93 -24.21 33.36 -2.89
C GLY A 93 -25.58 33.71 -3.48
N ARG A 94 -26.35 32.68 -3.90
CA ARG A 94 -27.71 32.84 -4.41
C ARG A 94 -28.66 33.41 -3.34
N MET A 95 -28.59 32.91 -2.11
CA MET A 95 -29.40 33.43 -0.99
C MET A 95 -29.11 34.91 -0.74
N ARG A 96 -27.83 35.33 -0.76
CA ARG A 96 -27.45 36.75 -0.63
C ARG A 96 -28.07 37.59 -1.75
N ASP A 97 -28.00 37.13 -3.00
CA ASP A 97 -28.54 37.86 -4.14
C ASP A 97 -30.08 38.01 -4.03
N LEU A 98 -30.77 36.97 -3.57
CA LEU A 98 -32.21 37.00 -3.28
C LEU A 98 -32.57 37.99 -2.16
N VAL A 99 -31.75 38.10 -1.11
CA VAL A 99 -31.96 39.08 -0.03
C VAL A 99 -31.82 40.50 -0.56
N VAL A 100 -30.78 40.77 -1.36
CA VAL A 100 -30.59 42.10 -1.99
C VAL A 100 -31.74 42.41 -2.95
N GLN A 101 -32.19 41.42 -3.73
CA GLN A 101 -33.35 41.57 -4.60
C GLN A 101 -34.60 41.91 -3.79
N GLY A 102 -34.89 41.16 -2.73
CA GLY A 102 -36.06 41.37 -1.86
C GLY A 102 -36.07 42.69 -1.10
N ALA A 103 -34.90 43.32 -0.90
CA ALA A 103 -34.76 44.63 -0.28
C ALA A 103 -35.12 45.80 -1.22
N ASN A 104 -35.41 45.54 -2.51
CA ASN A 104 -35.84 46.58 -3.45
C ASN A 104 -37.32 46.95 -3.22
N ASP A 105 -37.57 48.21 -2.87
CA ASP A 105 -38.90 48.74 -2.53
C ASP A 105 -39.92 48.71 -3.68
N THR A 106 -39.46 48.54 -4.92
CA THR A 106 -40.33 48.44 -6.10
C THR A 106 -41.04 47.08 -6.25
N LEU A 107 -40.61 46.06 -5.50
CA LEU A 107 -41.22 44.72 -5.53
C LEU A 107 -42.54 44.67 -4.76
N THR A 108 -43.52 43.98 -5.35
CA THR A 108 -44.82 43.75 -4.72
C THR A 108 -44.73 42.71 -3.59
N ALA A 109 -45.76 42.63 -2.75
CA ALA A 109 -45.85 41.62 -1.68
C ALA A 109 -45.83 40.18 -2.24
N THR A 110 -46.40 39.96 -3.43
CA THR A 110 -46.39 38.66 -4.10
C THR A 110 -44.97 38.27 -4.51
N ASP A 111 -44.19 39.20 -5.05
CA ASP A 111 -42.82 38.95 -5.49
C ASP A 111 -41.90 38.63 -4.30
N ARG A 112 -42.04 39.40 -3.21
CA ARG A 112 -41.32 39.10 -1.95
C ARG A 112 -41.73 37.75 -1.36
N GLY A 113 -42.98 37.35 -1.53
CA GLY A 113 -43.49 36.02 -1.17
C GLY A 113 -42.80 34.89 -1.94
N SER A 114 -42.58 35.06 -3.25
CA SER A 114 -41.85 34.10 -4.09
C SER A 114 -40.37 34.02 -3.73
N ILE A 115 -39.71 35.16 -3.51
CA ILE A 115 -38.31 35.22 -3.05
C ILE A 115 -38.14 34.45 -1.73
N ASN A 116 -39.05 34.66 -0.77
CA ASN A 116 -39.00 33.98 0.53
C ASN A 116 -39.22 32.46 0.41
N LYS A 117 -40.04 32.01 -0.56
CA LYS A 117 -40.17 30.57 -0.85
C LYS A 117 -38.86 29.96 -1.35
N GLU A 118 -38.18 30.62 -2.28
CA GLU A 118 -36.88 30.16 -2.79
C GLU A 118 -35.82 30.15 -1.69
N LEU A 119 -35.76 31.21 -0.87
CA LEU A 119 -34.82 31.33 0.24
C LEU A 119 -35.03 30.21 1.28
N LYS A 120 -36.29 29.85 1.58
CA LYS A 120 -36.60 28.71 2.45
C LYS A 120 -36.18 27.37 1.85
N ALA A 121 -36.37 27.16 0.55
CA ALA A 121 -35.92 25.95 -0.12
C ALA A 121 -34.39 25.81 -0.06
N LEU A 122 -33.65 26.88 -0.37
CA LEU A 122 -32.19 26.91 -0.30
C LEU A 122 -31.67 26.70 1.14
N HIS A 123 -32.35 27.26 2.14
CA HIS A 123 -32.02 26.99 3.55
C HIS A 123 -32.21 25.50 3.89
N GLN A 124 -33.26 24.88 3.36
CA GLN A 124 -33.54 23.47 3.56
C GLN A 124 -32.59 22.54 2.81
N GLU A 125 -31.95 23.00 1.74
CA GLU A 125 -30.86 22.26 1.06
C GLU A 125 -29.54 22.30 1.82
N LEU A 126 -29.32 23.31 2.67
CA LEU A 126 -28.10 23.45 3.49
C LEU A 126 -28.15 22.67 4.82
N THR A 127 -29.35 22.29 5.30
CA THR A 127 -29.58 21.76 6.66
C THR A 127 -30.25 20.41 6.63
#